data_AF-A0A1H1XT07-F1
#
_entry.id   AF-A0A1H1XT07-F1
#
_cell.length_a   1.000
_cell.length_b   1.000
_cell.length_c   1.000
_cell.angle_alpha   90.00
_cell.angle_beta   90.00
_cell.angle_gamma   90.00
#
_symmetry.space_group_name_H-M   'P 1'
#
loop_
_entity.id
_entity.type
_entity.pdbx_description
1 polymer ?
#
loop_
_entity_poly.entity_id
_entity_poly.type
_entity_poly.pdbx_seq_one_letter_code
_entity_poly.pdbx_strand_id
1 'polypeptide(L)'
;MGETQSEQGAQSAAQAAPPARIRLWPILAGFGYLLAVAGIGIAHYPAVPDPMPVHFDAAFQPDAWAAKSVGGFLLPVFIGLGATLLMWVLAALLPVLDALGGSQPHPAAGMQLSPRAPATTQTLLLTRRMLERLALSVALLIGTVALLTWFGVPGWAAPWAFILLMGGFLGVLAFGVVGIVRSERAETYKVGA
;
A
#
# COMPACT_ATOMS: atom_id res chain seq x y z
N MET A 1 10.03 6.17 53.48
CA MET A 1 8.95 6.41 52.48
C MET A 1 9.47 7.19 51.26
N GLY A 2 10.67 6.89 50.73
CA GLY A 2 11.29 7.66 49.63
C GLY A 2 11.75 6.84 48.43
N GLU A 3 11.62 5.51 48.45
CA GLU A 3 12.20 4.63 47.42
C GLU A 3 11.27 4.35 46.22
N THR A 4 9.97 4.62 46.33
CA THR A 4 8.99 4.30 45.28
C THR A 4 8.94 5.32 44.13
N GLN A 5 9.35 6.58 44.36
CA GLN A 5 9.33 7.61 43.31
C GLN A 5 10.51 7.51 42.34
N SER A 6 11.68 7.03 42.79
CA SER A 6 12.85 6.83 41.93
C SER A 6 12.68 5.65 40.97
N GLU A 7 11.97 4.60 41.38
CA GLU A 7 11.69 3.45 40.51
C GLU A 7 10.65 3.78 39.43
N GLN A 8 9.64 4.60 39.74
CA GLN A 8 8.66 5.06 38.75
C GLN A 8 9.28 5.98 37.69
N GLY A 9 10.22 6.86 38.08
CA GLY A 9 10.97 7.69 37.13
C GLY A 9 11.89 6.87 36.21
N ALA A 10 12.54 5.84 36.75
CA ALA A 10 13.40 4.94 35.98
C ALA A 10 12.62 4.03 35.02
N GLN A 11 11.43 3.56 35.42
CA GLN A 11 10.53 2.78 34.56
C GLN A 11 9.92 3.63 33.45
N SER A 12 9.57 4.89 33.73
CA SER A 12 9.03 5.83 32.73
C SER A 12 10.06 6.17 31.64
N ALA A 13 11.35 6.27 32.01
CA ALA A 13 12.44 6.48 31.04
C ALA A 13 12.81 5.23 30.24
N ALA A 14 12.65 4.03 30.82
CA ALA A 14 12.98 2.76 30.15
C ALA A 14 11.92 2.30 29.12
N GLN A 15 10.74 2.93 29.10
CA GLN A 15 9.61 2.53 28.26
C GLN A 15 9.40 3.43 27.03
N ALA A 16 10.41 4.20 26.64
CA ALA A 16 10.44 4.85 25.33
C ALA A 16 10.64 3.79 24.23
N ALA A 17 9.53 3.23 23.75
CA ALA A 17 9.55 2.27 22.64
C ALA A 17 10.32 2.88 21.45
N PRO A 18 11.26 2.14 20.83
CA PRO A 18 12.05 2.67 19.73
C PRO A 18 11.13 3.10 18.57
N PRO A 19 11.44 4.21 17.87
CA PRO A 19 10.61 4.67 16.77
C PRO A 19 10.52 3.58 15.69
N ALA A 20 9.29 3.29 15.26
CA ALA A 20 9.01 2.27 14.25
C ALA A 20 9.70 2.63 12.92
N ARG A 21 10.83 1.96 12.62
CA ARG A 21 11.62 2.22 11.41
C ARG A 21 10.77 2.04 10.15
N ILE A 22 10.89 3.00 9.23
CA ILE A 22 10.21 2.94 7.94
C ILE A 22 10.82 1.83 7.08
N ARG A 23 10.01 0.82 6.72
CA ARG A 23 10.41 -0.20 5.76
C ARG A 23 10.25 0.38 4.36
N LEU A 24 11.34 0.86 3.78
CA LEU A 24 11.33 1.49 2.46
C LEU A 24 11.20 0.47 1.31
N TRP A 25 11.57 -0.79 1.53
CA TRP A 25 11.65 -1.79 0.46
C TRP A 25 10.34 -1.98 -0.35
N PRO A 26 9.13 -2.07 0.24
CA PRO A 26 7.91 -2.33 -0.54
C PRO A 26 7.59 -1.17 -1.47
N ILE A 27 7.87 0.06 -1.01
CA ILE A 27 7.67 1.28 -1.78
C ILE A 27 8.69 1.33 -2.91
N LEU A 28 9.96 1.09 -2.61
CA LEU A 28 11.01 1.03 -3.64
C LEU A 28 10.70 -0.05 -4.69
N ALA A 29 10.15 -1.20 -4.28
CA ALA A 29 9.72 -2.24 -5.20
C ALA A 29 8.53 -1.80 -6.08
N GLY A 30 7.49 -1.19 -5.50
CA GLY A 30 6.32 -0.71 -6.24
C GLY A 30 6.65 0.43 -7.21
N PHE A 31 7.42 1.42 -6.75
CA PHE A 31 7.91 2.51 -7.61
C PHE A 31 8.88 2.00 -8.66
N GLY A 32 9.84 1.15 -8.29
CA GLY A 32 10.78 0.56 -9.23
C GLY A 32 10.07 -0.23 -10.34
N TYR A 33 9.05 -0.99 -9.98
CA TYR A 33 8.19 -1.68 -10.94
C TYR A 33 7.47 -0.70 -11.88
N LEU A 34 6.79 0.30 -11.35
CA LEU A 34 6.07 1.29 -12.17
C LEU A 34 6.99 2.11 -13.08
N LEU A 35 8.20 2.44 -12.61
CA LEU A 35 9.21 3.12 -13.41
C LEU A 35 9.75 2.20 -14.53
N ALA A 36 9.92 0.90 -14.26
CA ALA A 36 10.27 -0.06 -15.29
C ALA A 36 9.14 -0.17 -16.34
N VAL A 37 7.88 -0.24 -15.92
CA VAL A 37 6.72 -0.22 -16.82
C VAL A 37 6.68 1.08 -17.62
N ALA A 38 6.95 2.24 -17.01
CA ALA A 38 7.07 3.52 -17.71
C ALA A 38 8.13 3.46 -18.81
N GLY A 39 9.31 2.93 -18.50
CA GLY A 39 10.41 2.76 -19.47
C GLY A 39 10.03 1.86 -20.63
N ILE A 40 9.38 0.73 -20.35
CA ILE A 40 8.84 -0.19 -21.38
C ILE A 40 7.80 0.54 -22.25
N GLY A 41 6.88 1.28 -21.64
CA GLY A 41 5.86 2.05 -22.35
C GLY A 41 6.46 3.11 -23.26
N ILE A 42 7.44 3.88 -22.77
CA ILE A 42 8.14 4.90 -23.57
C ILE A 42 8.85 4.26 -24.77
N ALA A 43 9.49 3.10 -24.58
CA ALA A 43 10.14 2.37 -25.67
C ALA A 43 9.13 1.83 -26.70
N HIS A 44 7.92 1.45 -26.26
CA HIS A 44 6.87 0.91 -27.13
C HIS A 44 6.03 2.01 -27.84
N TYR A 45 5.93 3.20 -27.26
CA TYR A 45 5.08 4.30 -27.74
C TYR A 45 5.23 4.65 -29.24
N PRO A 46 6.42 4.62 -29.87
CA PRO A 46 6.55 4.88 -31.30
C PRO A 46 5.72 3.92 -32.18
N ALA A 47 5.55 2.66 -31.75
CA ALA A 47 4.81 1.63 -32.50
C ALA A 47 3.28 1.71 -32.32
N VAL A 48 2.79 2.53 -31.38
CA VAL A 48 1.35 2.68 -31.11
C VAL A 48 0.68 3.41 -32.29
N PRO A 49 -0.48 2.94 -32.78
CA PRO A 49 -1.20 3.58 -33.89
C PRO A 49 -1.77 4.95 -33.52
N ASP A 50 -2.10 5.76 -34.53
CA ASP A 50 -2.91 6.97 -34.40
C ASP A 50 -4.18 6.81 -35.26
N PRO A 51 -5.39 6.77 -34.68
CA PRO A 51 -5.71 6.96 -33.26
C PRO A 51 -5.28 5.79 -32.37
N MET A 52 -4.96 6.09 -31.11
CA MET A 52 -4.56 5.10 -30.10
C MET A 52 -5.76 4.63 -29.27
N PRO A 53 -5.77 3.38 -28.79
CA PRO A 53 -6.81 2.90 -27.89
C PRO A 53 -6.71 3.59 -26.52
N VAL A 54 -7.86 3.97 -25.96
CA VAL A 54 -7.96 4.67 -24.65
C VAL A 54 -8.89 3.99 -23.66
N HIS A 55 -9.73 3.07 -24.12
CA HIS A 55 -10.56 2.22 -23.28
C HIS A 55 -10.49 0.78 -23.79
N PHE A 56 -10.67 -0.16 -22.86
CA PHE A 56 -10.58 -1.58 -23.12
C PHE A 56 -11.69 -2.30 -22.36
N ASP A 57 -12.27 -3.31 -23.00
CA ASP A 57 -13.27 -4.17 -22.38
C ASP A 57 -12.64 -5.18 -21.38
N ALA A 58 -13.48 -6.04 -20.79
CA ALA A 58 -13.01 -7.06 -19.83
C ALA A 58 -12.10 -8.14 -20.46
N ALA A 59 -12.08 -8.26 -21.79
CA ALA A 59 -11.18 -9.13 -22.55
C ALA A 59 -9.90 -8.40 -23.01
N PHE A 60 -9.67 -7.17 -22.52
CA PHE A 60 -8.58 -6.29 -22.93
C PHE A 60 -8.57 -6.00 -24.44
N GLN A 61 -9.75 -6.01 -25.08
CA GLN A 61 -9.90 -5.53 -26.45
C GLN A 61 -10.20 -4.04 -26.44
N PRO A 62 -9.57 -3.23 -27.30
CA PRO A 62 -9.92 -1.84 -27.46
C PRO A 62 -11.38 -1.66 -27.90
N ASP A 63 -12.11 -0.78 -27.23
CA ASP A 63 -13.50 -0.41 -27.55
C ASP A 63 -13.70 1.12 -27.61
N ALA A 64 -12.68 1.93 -27.30
CA ALA A 64 -12.63 3.36 -27.58
C ALA A 64 -11.22 3.83 -28.01
N TRP A 65 -11.18 4.85 -28.87
CA TRP A 65 -9.95 5.40 -29.47
C TRP A 65 -9.92 6.93 -29.37
N ALA A 66 -8.72 7.49 -29.28
CA ALA A 66 -8.49 8.94 -29.30
C ALA A 66 -7.19 9.29 -30.04
N ALA A 67 -6.98 10.58 -30.30
CA ALA A 67 -5.73 11.05 -30.89
C ALA A 67 -4.51 10.62 -30.06
N LYS A 68 -3.45 10.17 -30.74
CA LYS A 68 -2.24 9.67 -30.10
C LYS A 68 -1.58 10.76 -29.24
N SER A 69 -1.35 10.45 -27.96
CA SER A 69 -0.67 11.37 -27.03
C SER A 69 0.14 10.62 -25.99
N VAL A 70 1.33 11.15 -25.66
CA VAL A 70 2.23 10.54 -24.66
C VAL A 70 1.57 10.56 -23.28
N GLY A 71 0.94 11.69 -22.94
CA GLY A 71 0.27 11.87 -21.65
C GLY A 71 -0.89 10.90 -21.45
N GLY A 72 -1.75 10.72 -22.47
CA GLY A 72 -2.85 9.75 -22.40
C GLY A 72 -2.35 8.32 -22.33
N PHE A 73 -1.31 7.99 -23.11
CA PHE A 73 -0.72 6.64 -23.15
C PHE A 73 -0.09 6.23 -21.80
N LEU A 74 0.63 7.15 -21.14
CA LEU A 74 1.29 6.90 -19.85
C LEU A 74 0.39 7.16 -18.64
N LEU A 75 -0.85 7.60 -18.85
CA LEU A 75 -1.78 7.94 -17.77
C LEU A 75 -1.97 6.82 -16.73
N PRO A 76 -2.13 5.53 -17.10
CA PRO A 76 -2.23 4.45 -16.12
C PRO A 76 -1.01 4.39 -15.20
N VAL A 77 0.20 4.60 -15.72
CA VAL A 77 1.43 4.59 -14.93
C VAL A 77 1.47 5.77 -13.96
N PHE A 78 1.06 6.97 -14.40
CA PHE A 78 0.96 8.13 -13.51
C PHE A 78 -0.06 7.93 -12.39
N ILE A 79 -1.22 7.32 -12.69
CA ILE A 79 -2.22 6.93 -11.69
C ILE A 79 -1.60 5.93 -10.69
N GLY A 80 -0.87 4.92 -11.19
CA GLY A 80 -0.18 3.94 -10.34
C GLY A 80 0.84 4.59 -9.41
N LEU A 81 1.66 5.51 -9.91
CA LEU A 81 2.64 6.25 -9.12
C LEU A 81 1.96 7.12 -8.06
N GLY A 82 0.92 7.86 -8.43
CA GLY A 82 0.15 8.69 -7.52
C GLY A 82 -0.55 7.90 -6.41
N ALA A 83 -1.20 6.78 -6.76
CA ALA A 83 -1.86 5.91 -5.80
C ALA A 83 -0.86 5.27 -4.82
N THR A 84 0.28 4.79 -5.33
CA THR A 84 1.35 4.21 -4.50
C THR A 84 1.95 5.25 -3.57
N LEU A 85 2.21 6.46 -4.08
CA LEU A 85 2.70 7.59 -3.28
C LEU A 85 1.71 7.94 -2.16
N LEU A 86 0.43 8.07 -2.49
CA LEU A 86 -0.62 8.42 -1.53
C LEU A 86 -0.68 7.39 -0.38
N MET A 87 -0.72 6.10 -0.70
CA MET A 87 -0.75 5.05 0.32
C MET A 87 0.51 5.06 1.20
N TRP A 88 1.67 5.36 0.63
CA TRP A 88 2.90 5.51 1.39
C TRP A 88 2.87 6.73 2.31
N VAL A 89 2.43 7.89 1.82
CA VAL A 89 2.28 9.11 2.61
C VAL A 89 1.34 8.85 3.79
N LEU A 90 0.20 8.19 3.56
CA LEU A 90 -0.72 7.81 4.62
C LEU A 90 -0.04 6.89 5.65
N ALA A 91 0.68 5.86 5.20
CA ALA A 91 1.42 4.96 6.09
C ALA A 91 2.51 5.68 6.90
N ALA A 92 3.18 6.68 6.32
CA ALA A 92 4.21 7.49 6.97
C ALA A 92 3.64 8.54 7.93
N LEU A 93 2.41 9.00 7.70
CA LEU A 93 1.74 10.01 8.52
C LEU A 93 1.09 9.41 9.78
N LEU A 94 0.77 8.11 9.79
CA LEU A 94 0.15 7.44 10.94
C LEU A 94 0.89 7.65 12.27
N PRO A 95 2.24 7.49 12.37
CA PRO A 95 2.96 7.74 13.62
C PRO A 95 2.97 9.22 14.04
N VAL A 96 2.95 10.13 13.06
CA VAL A 96 2.94 11.58 13.32
C VAL A 96 1.60 12.00 13.91
N LEU A 97 0.49 11.49 13.36
CA LEU A 97 -0.86 11.77 13.86
C LEU A 97 -1.06 11.21 15.27
N ASP A 98 -0.49 10.04 15.56
CA ASP A 98 -0.52 9.46 16.90
C ASP A 98 0.23 10.33 17.92
N ALA A 99 1.44 10.80 17.57
CA ALA A 99 2.23 11.69 18.42
C ALA A 99 1.53 13.04 18.70
N LEU A 100 0.84 13.58 17.69
CA LEU A 100 0.05 14.82 17.84
C LEU A 100 -1.23 14.60 18.67
N GLY A 101 -1.88 13.44 18.53
CA GLY A 101 -3.10 13.08 19.25
C GLY A 101 -2.87 12.63 20.70
N GLY A 102 -1.70 12.04 21.01
CA GLY A 102 -1.31 11.61 22.35
C GLY A 102 -1.02 12.74 23.34
N SER A 103 -1.10 14.00 22.89
CA SER A 103 -0.87 15.20 23.69
C SER A 103 -2.15 15.79 24.31
N GLN A 104 -3.30 15.11 24.24
CA GLN A 104 -4.54 15.58 24.86
C GLN A 104 -4.50 15.39 26.39
N PRO A 105 -4.53 16.47 27.20
CA PRO A 105 -4.72 16.37 28.64
C PRO A 105 -6.06 15.70 28.93
N HIS A 106 -6.10 14.81 29.94
CA HIS A 106 -7.30 14.06 30.33
C HIS A 106 -8.58 14.92 30.28
N PRO A 107 -9.61 14.57 29.49
CA PRO A 107 -10.89 15.21 29.62
C PRO A 107 -11.51 14.78 30.96
N ALA A 108 -12.01 15.76 31.70
CA ALA A 108 -12.68 15.59 32.99
C ALA A 108 -13.72 14.47 32.95
N ALA A 109 -13.89 13.80 34.10
CA ALA A 109 -14.51 12.49 34.33
C ALA A 109 -16.00 12.28 33.93
N GLY A 110 -16.55 13.03 32.96
CA GLY A 110 -18.01 13.13 32.79
C GLY A 110 -18.61 12.77 31.44
N MET A 111 -17.87 12.68 30.33
CA MET A 111 -18.52 12.55 29.01
C MET A 111 -17.67 11.80 27.99
N GLN A 112 -17.68 10.47 28.04
CA GLN A 112 -17.18 9.62 26.95
C GLN A 112 -18.35 8.77 26.43
N LEU A 113 -19.10 9.28 25.45
CA LEU A 113 -20.28 8.62 24.85
C LEU A 113 -19.95 7.50 23.84
N SER A 114 -18.70 7.10 23.76
CA SER A 114 -18.24 5.81 23.23
C SER A 114 -16.75 5.74 23.56
N PRO A 115 -16.27 4.71 24.28
CA PRO A 115 -14.85 4.47 24.40
C PRO A 115 -14.36 4.05 23.02
N ARG A 116 -13.99 5.01 22.16
CA ARG A 116 -13.12 4.70 21.04
C ARG A 116 -11.79 4.37 21.70
N ALA A 117 -11.56 3.08 21.94
CA ALA A 117 -10.31 2.62 22.53
C ALA A 117 -9.16 3.29 21.77
N PRO A 118 -8.21 3.95 22.46
CA PRO A 118 -7.06 4.54 21.77
C PRO A 118 -6.46 3.44 20.90
N ALA A 119 -6.24 3.73 19.62
CA ALA A 119 -5.68 2.76 18.71
C ALA A 119 -4.38 2.25 19.32
N THR A 120 -4.37 0.99 19.78
CA THR A 120 -3.18 0.44 20.42
C THR A 120 -2.02 0.54 19.43
N THR A 121 -0.80 0.74 19.91
CA THR A 121 0.40 0.84 19.05
C THR A 121 0.50 -0.36 18.09
N GLN A 122 0.00 -1.53 18.48
CA GLN A 122 -0.15 -2.71 17.62
C GLN A 122 -1.13 -2.49 16.45
N THR A 123 -2.31 -1.92 16.70
CA THR A 123 -3.28 -1.59 15.63
C THR A 123 -2.68 -0.63 14.60
N LEU A 124 -1.90 0.36 15.03
CA LEU A 124 -1.24 1.31 14.13
C LEU A 124 -0.16 0.63 13.27
N LEU A 125 0.67 -0.23 13.88
CA LEU A 125 1.69 -0.99 13.15
C LEU A 125 1.08 -1.97 12.12
N LEU A 126 0.01 -2.65 12.49
CA LEU A 126 -0.74 -3.52 11.58
C LEU A 126 -1.33 -2.73 10.41
N THR A 127 -2.02 -1.62 10.71
CA THR A 127 -2.62 -0.75 9.69
C THR A 127 -1.57 -0.25 8.71
N ARG A 128 -0.42 0.20 9.23
CA ARG A 128 0.72 0.62 8.41
C ARG A 128 1.22 -0.51 7.50
N ARG A 129 1.46 -1.71 8.04
CA ARG A 129 1.92 -2.86 7.23
C ARG A 129 0.90 -3.24 6.16
N MET A 130 -0.39 -3.12 6.44
CA MET A 130 -1.46 -3.36 5.47
C MET A 130 -1.43 -2.32 4.34
N LEU A 131 -1.27 -1.03 4.66
CA LEU A 131 -1.13 0.03 3.66
C LEU A 131 0.10 -0.17 2.76
N GLU A 132 1.25 -0.56 3.33
CA GLU A 132 2.46 -0.86 2.57
C GLU A 132 2.24 -2.04 1.58
N ARG A 133 1.52 -3.09 1.99
CA ARG A 133 1.18 -4.22 1.12
C ARG A 133 0.15 -3.87 0.06
N LEU A 134 -0.84 -3.05 0.43
CA LEU A 134 -1.84 -2.56 -0.51
C LEU A 134 -1.19 -1.71 -1.60
N ALA A 135 -0.28 -0.80 -1.22
CA ALA A 135 0.45 0.04 -2.15
C ALA A 135 1.20 -0.78 -3.21
N LEU A 136 1.95 -1.81 -2.77
CA LEU A 136 2.64 -2.73 -3.68
C LEU A 136 1.67 -3.48 -4.59
N SER A 137 0.56 -3.99 -4.03
CA SER A 137 -0.42 -4.76 -4.80
C SER A 137 -1.12 -3.90 -5.85
N VAL A 138 -1.41 -2.64 -5.52
CA VAL A 138 -1.99 -1.65 -6.45
C VAL A 138 -0.99 -1.27 -7.54
N ALA A 139 0.28 -1.05 -7.20
CA ALA A 139 1.33 -0.80 -8.18
C ALA A 139 1.44 -1.95 -9.19
N LEU A 140 1.46 -3.19 -8.70
CA LEU A 140 1.49 -4.39 -9.52
C LEU A 140 0.26 -4.49 -10.42
N LEU A 141 -0.94 -4.30 -9.86
CA LEU A 141 -2.19 -4.34 -10.63
C LEU A 141 -2.18 -3.32 -11.77
N ILE A 142 -1.92 -2.05 -11.46
CA ILE A 142 -2.00 -0.96 -12.44
C ILE A 142 -0.92 -1.11 -13.51
N GLY A 143 0.32 -1.43 -13.12
CA GLY A 143 1.39 -1.63 -14.09
C GLY A 143 1.14 -2.86 -14.97
N THR A 144 0.55 -3.93 -14.41
CA THR A 144 0.16 -5.11 -15.21
C THR A 144 -0.94 -4.77 -16.19
N VAL A 145 -1.98 -4.02 -15.77
CA VAL A 145 -3.03 -3.53 -16.66
C VAL A 145 -2.43 -2.73 -17.82
N ALA A 146 -1.51 -1.80 -17.53
CA ALA A 146 -0.84 -1.02 -18.57
C ALA A 146 -0.08 -1.90 -19.58
N LEU A 147 0.63 -2.92 -19.11
CA LEU A 147 1.32 -3.86 -20.02
C LEU A 147 0.32 -4.67 -20.87
N LEU A 148 -0.77 -5.15 -20.27
CA LEU A 148 -1.78 -5.93 -20.99
C LEU A 148 -2.51 -5.09 -22.05
N THR A 149 -2.73 -3.79 -21.80
CA THR A 149 -3.36 -2.91 -22.79
C THR A 149 -2.42 -2.52 -23.94
N TRP A 150 -1.11 -2.48 -23.70
CA TRP A 150 -0.13 -2.17 -24.75
C TRP A 150 0.23 -3.39 -25.62
N PHE A 151 0.42 -4.55 -25.00
CA PHE A 151 0.87 -5.76 -25.69
C PHE A 151 -0.26 -6.73 -26.04
N GLY A 152 -1.47 -6.48 -25.53
CA GLY A 152 -2.62 -7.36 -25.67
C GLY A 152 -2.55 -8.60 -24.80
N VAL A 153 -3.65 -9.35 -24.79
CA VAL A 153 -3.76 -10.65 -24.12
C VAL A 153 -3.73 -11.76 -25.17
N PRO A 154 -2.98 -12.85 -24.97
CA PRO A 154 -3.04 -14.00 -25.86
C PRO A 154 -4.48 -14.54 -25.98
N GLY A 155 -4.91 -14.93 -27.19
CA GLY A 155 -6.31 -15.31 -27.43
C GLY A 155 -6.84 -16.43 -26.53
N TRP A 156 -5.99 -17.37 -26.12
CA TRP A 156 -6.35 -18.44 -25.19
C TRP A 156 -6.61 -17.94 -23.75
N ALA A 157 -6.00 -16.81 -23.37
CA ALA A 157 -6.14 -16.20 -22.05
C ALA A 157 -7.25 -15.15 -22.01
N ALA A 158 -7.68 -14.61 -23.16
CA ALA A 158 -8.65 -13.51 -23.24
C ALA A 158 -9.95 -13.76 -22.43
N PRO A 159 -10.60 -14.95 -22.47
CA PRO A 159 -11.82 -15.20 -21.67
C PRO A 159 -11.59 -15.16 -20.16
N TRP A 160 -10.34 -15.39 -19.74
CA TRP A 160 -9.94 -15.51 -18.34
C TRP A 160 -9.14 -14.29 -17.87
N ALA A 161 -8.86 -13.32 -18.74
CA ALA A 161 -7.91 -12.25 -18.48
C ALA A 161 -8.26 -11.47 -17.21
N PHE A 162 -9.51 -11.03 -17.11
CA PHE A 162 -10.03 -10.33 -15.94
C PHE A 162 -9.95 -11.20 -14.67
N ILE A 163 -10.34 -12.47 -14.76
CA ILE A 163 -10.33 -13.40 -13.62
C ILE A 163 -8.90 -13.67 -13.13
N LEU A 164 -7.96 -13.88 -14.06
CA LEU A 164 -6.55 -14.10 -13.74
C LEU A 164 -5.90 -12.85 -13.15
N LEU A 165 -6.22 -11.67 -13.68
CA LEU A 165 -5.71 -10.40 -13.15
C LEU A 165 -6.24 -10.14 -11.74
N MET A 166 -7.57 -10.23 -11.54
CA MET A 166 -8.20 -10.03 -10.24
C MET A 166 -7.78 -11.10 -9.24
N GLY A 167 -7.74 -12.37 -9.66
CA GLY A 167 -7.27 -13.48 -8.85
C GLY A 167 -5.81 -13.33 -8.45
N GLY A 168 -4.94 -12.88 -9.37
CA GLY A 168 -3.54 -12.56 -9.08
C GLY A 168 -3.41 -11.40 -8.09
N PHE A 169 -4.13 -10.31 -8.29
CA PHE A 169 -4.17 -9.17 -7.37
C PHE A 169 -4.62 -9.58 -5.96
N LEU A 170 -5.76 -10.27 -5.87
CA LEU A 170 -6.29 -10.75 -4.59
C LEU A 170 -5.37 -11.78 -3.95
N GLY A 171 -4.73 -12.65 -4.73
CA GLY A 171 -3.75 -13.62 -4.26
C GLY A 171 -2.51 -12.96 -3.66
N VAL A 172 -1.94 -11.97 -4.35
CA VAL A 172 -0.80 -11.17 -3.83
C VAL A 172 -1.18 -10.44 -2.56
N LEU A 173 -2.36 -9.80 -2.54
CA LEU A 173 -2.86 -9.10 -1.37
C LEU A 173 -3.05 -10.05 -0.19
N ALA A 174 -3.76 -11.16 -0.40
CA ALA A 174 -4.03 -12.18 0.62
C ALA A 174 -2.74 -12.80 1.16
N PHE A 175 -1.79 -13.13 0.28
CA PHE A 175 -0.47 -13.62 0.69
C PHE A 175 0.27 -12.59 1.57
N GLY A 176 0.19 -11.31 1.21
CA GLY A 176 0.73 -10.22 2.01
C GLY A 176 0.10 -10.13 3.40
N VAL A 177 -1.23 -10.21 3.49
CA VAL A 177 -2.00 -10.18 4.75
C VAL A 177 -1.64 -11.40 5.62
N VAL A 178 -1.66 -12.60 5.04
CA VAL A 178 -1.33 -13.85 5.75
C VAL A 178 0.10 -13.79 6.30
N GLY A 179 1.05 -13.27 5.51
CA GLY A 179 2.43 -13.08 5.96
C GLY A 179 2.52 -12.18 7.21
N ILE A 180 1.77 -11.09 7.25
CA ILE A 180 1.69 -10.20 8.41
C ILE A 180 1.11 -10.93 9.63
N VAL A 181 -0.02 -11.61 9.46
CA VAL A 181 -0.69 -12.34 10.56
C VAL A 181 0.22 -13.45 11.11
N ARG A 182 0.94 -14.17 10.24
CA ARG A 182 1.88 -15.23 10.67
C ARG A 182 3.07 -14.65 11.43
N SER A 183 3.60 -13.49 11.02
CA SER A 183 4.70 -12.84 11.75
C SER A 183 4.29 -12.40 13.15
N GLU A 184 3.08 -11.90 13.33
CA GLU A 184 2.58 -11.49 14.66
C GLU A 184 2.44 -12.70 15.60
N ARG A 185 1.84 -13.80 15.12
CA ARG A 185 1.69 -15.02 15.93
C ARG A 185 3.04 -15.56 16.41
N ALA A 186 4.06 -15.53 15.54
CA ALA A 186 5.39 -16.03 15.89
C ALA A 186 6.10 -15.18 16.95
N GLU A 187 5.84 -13.87 17.01
CA GLU A 187 6.37 -12.99 18.05
C GLU A 187 5.68 -13.23 19.40
N THR A 188 4.36 -13.47 19.41
CA THR A 188 3.63 -13.77 20.65
C THR A 188 4.11 -15.06 21.33
N TYR A 189 4.41 -16.11 20.56
CA TYR A 189 4.92 -17.38 21.11
C TYR A 189 6.32 -17.26 21.75
N LYS A 190 7.13 -16.27 21.34
CA LYS A 190 8.47 -16.06 21.92
C LYS A 190 8.45 -15.30 23.24
N VAL A 191 7.37 -14.56 23.53
CA VAL A 191 7.24 -13.77 24.77
C VAL A 191 6.60 -14.58 25.89
N GLY A 192 5.87 -15.65 25.56
CA GLY A 192 5.22 -16.54 26.53
C GLY A 192 6.02 -17.78 26.94
N ALA A 193 7.26 -17.93 26.45
CA ALA A 193 8.18 -19.03 26.78
C ALA A 193 9.41 -18.47 27.50
#